data_AF-A0A2T5JAG1-F1
#
_entry.id   AF-A0A2T5JAG1-F1
#
_cell.length_a   1.000
_cell.length_b   1.000
_cell.length_c   1.000
_cell.angle_alpha   90.00
_cell.angle_beta   90.00
_cell.angle_gamma   90.00
#
_symmetry.space_group_name_H-M   'P 1'
#
loop_
_entity.id
_entity.type
_entity.pdbx_description
1 polymer ?
#
loop_
_entity_poly.entity_id
_entity_poly.type
_entity_poly.pdbx_seq_one_letter_code
_entity_poly.pdbx_strand_id
1 'polypeptide(L)'
;MKRKGLPIVAIVLSILLQKAIAQTTFTINCQNQNQTIHDFGASGAWNSEVIGKYWPEEKKNRIAELLFSPETDQAGNPKGIALSSYRFNIGAGTTEQGEASNIPDPQRRTECFLDAKGKYDFTKQAGYQWFVRKAKDYGVPTLIGFVNSPPVFMNQNGLGFKSNKDGHANLKPEKYTEFADFLASVMQYFDREGLHLSCVSPVNEPQWEWTIDSKGKSSQEGSPYFNTEIAAVTRKIDSVFTKRKIGTQIFVAENGSMDRLFQGNSWADNQIDNLWNPQSSNYIGGLKNVVGNAVSSHSYWTESTTAKLIENRQKLFQKLQSTNKGLQFWQTEYSFLGDGYKEGSAQKRSQIDCALFLAKVIYHDLTLANAPVWQFWTAVDGTRPTAEIRYNLICAIENKDKTDGDFYDTKSLWALGNYSRFVRPGMIRVATDRNDGLSLEQAANKLMLSAYFDEATHKLVIVAINYDTQPQEIHLKLNDFKFKVSSLKPYITSEQDNLKAYPEVRVNDGITLKARSITTFVSR
;
A
#
# COMPACT_ATOMS: atom_id res chain seq x y z
N MET A 1 73.84 22.30 47.11
CA MET A 1 72.41 21.92 47.08
C MET A 1 71.92 21.85 45.63
N LYS A 2 71.85 20.65 45.04
CA LYS A 2 71.20 20.41 43.74
C LYS A 2 69.88 19.68 44.02
N ARG A 3 68.73 20.33 43.80
CA ARG A 3 67.42 19.66 43.77
C ARG A 3 67.05 19.42 42.31
N LYS A 4 66.92 18.14 41.94
CA LYS A 4 66.38 17.67 40.67
C LYS A 4 64.86 17.87 40.68
N GLY A 5 64.32 18.56 39.68
CA GLY A 5 62.90 18.55 39.35
C GLY A 5 62.64 17.51 38.27
N LEU A 6 61.78 16.54 38.57
CA LEU A 6 61.29 15.51 37.65
C LEU A 6 60.07 16.08 36.88
N PRO A 7 59.94 15.92 35.55
CA PRO A 7 58.70 16.26 34.88
C PRO A 7 57.68 15.12 35.08
N ILE A 8 56.53 15.47 35.63
CA ILE A 8 55.35 14.59 35.69
C ILE A 8 54.77 14.53 34.28
N VAL A 9 54.91 13.39 33.61
CA VAL A 9 54.19 13.07 32.39
C VAL A 9 52.79 12.63 32.81
N ALA A 10 51.80 13.49 32.59
CA ALA A 10 50.39 13.14 32.75
C ALA A 10 49.96 12.30 31.52
N ILE A 11 49.90 10.98 31.69
CA ILE A 11 49.25 10.08 30.73
C ILE A 11 47.74 10.26 30.94
N VAL A 12 47.09 10.99 30.04
CA VAL A 12 45.64 11.02 29.94
C VAL A 12 45.21 9.74 29.24
N LEU A 13 44.78 8.75 30.03
CA LEU A 13 44.12 7.54 29.54
C LEU A 13 42.71 7.92 29.08
N SER A 14 42.51 8.17 27.78
CA SER A 14 41.18 8.29 27.19
C SER A 14 40.51 6.91 27.20
N ILE A 15 39.72 6.63 28.24
CA ILE A 15 38.82 5.48 28.27
C ILE A 15 37.72 5.76 27.23
N LEU A 16 37.86 5.18 26.04
CA LEU A 16 36.76 5.00 25.10
C LEU A 16 35.77 4.03 25.74
N LEU A 17 34.75 4.56 26.42
CA LEU A 17 33.53 3.82 26.72
C LEU A 17 32.84 3.50 25.38
N GLN A 18 33.26 2.42 24.72
CA GLN A 18 32.40 1.72 23.78
C GLN A 18 31.22 1.19 24.60
N LYS A 19 30.10 1.91 24.58
CA LYS A 19 28.82 1.33 25.00
C LYS A 19 28.65 0.05 24.19
N ALA A 20 28.63 -1.09 24.85
CA ALA A 20 28.32 -2.37 24.21
C ALA A 20 27.01 -2.18 23.42
N ILE A 21 27.07 -2.36 22.10
CA ILE A 21 25.87 -2.33 21.26
C ILE A 21 24.99 -3.48 21.76
N ALA A 22 23.74 -3.20 22.09
CA ALA A 22 22.82 -4.23 22.58
C ALA A 22 22.65 -5.29 21.48
N GLN A 23 23.17 -6.49 21.72
CA GLN A 23 23.13 -7.59 20.76
C GLN A 23 21.74 -8.23 20.76
N THR A 24 21.03 -8.11 19.65
CA THR A 24 19.73 -8.78 19.47
C THR A 24 19.89 -9.94 18.50
N THR A 25 19.57 -11.17 18.94
CA THR A 25 19.54 -12.33 18.04
C THR A 25 18.13 -12.54 17.52
N PHE A 26 17.98 -12.58 16.20
CA PHE A 26 16.75 -12.99 15.53
C PHE A 26 16.87 -14.43 15.05
N THR A 27 15.92 -15.27 15.45
CA THR A 27 15.78 -16.63 14.93
C THR A 27 14.75 -16.63 13.82
N ILE A 28 15.11 -17.12 12.63
CA ILE A 28 14.22 -17.24 11.47
C ILE A 28 13.94 -18.72 11.25
N ASN A 29 12.67 -19.11 11.25
CA ASN A 29 12.27 -20.51 11.11
C ASN A 29 11.50 -20.74 9.80
N CYS A 30 12.10 -21.49 8.87
CA CYS A 30 11.52 -21.76 7.55
C CYS A 30 10.30 -22.68 7.55
N GLN A 31 10.11 -23.53 8.56
CA GLN A 31 8.99 -24.49 8.63
C GLN A 31 7.72 -23.85 9.21
N ASN A 32 7.86 -22.78 9.99
CA ASN A 32 6.74 -22.02 10.55
C ASN A 32 6.25 -20.97 9.54
N GLN A 33 5.53 -21.46 8.54
CA GLN A 33 4.97 -20.66 7.45
C GLN A 33 3.71 -19.90 7.88
N ASN A 34 3.56 -18.67 7.40
CA ASN A 34 2.36 -17.83 7.60
C ASN A 34 1.68 -17.59 6.25
N GLN A 35 1.28 -16.36 5.91
CA GLN A 35 0.68 -16.05 4.62
C GLN A 35 1.68 -16.08 3.47
N THR A 36 1.20 -16.52 2.31
CA THR A 36 1.83 -16.26 1.01
C THR A 36 1.54 -14.83 0.58
N ILE A 37 2.59 -14.10 0.20
CA ILE A 37 2.47 -12.73 -0.30
C ILE A 37 1.92 -12.75 -1.72
N HIS A 38 0.89 -11.95 -1.95
CA HIS A 38 0.24 -11.79 -3.25
C HIS A 38 0.80 -10.57 -3.98
N ASP A 39 0.75 -9.37 -3.37
CA ASP A 39 1.29 -8.18 -4.01
C ASP A 39 1.61 -7.01 -3.06
N PHE A 40 2.51 -6.15 -3.57
CA PHE A 40 2.69 -4.77 -3.12
C PHE A 40 2.37 -3.81 -4.26
N GLY A 41 1.53 -2.81 -3.99
CA GLY A 41 0.99 -1.93 -5.02
C GLY A 41 0.92 -0.45 -4.67
N ALA A 42 0.45 0.32 -5.64
CA ALA A 42 0.03 1.70 -5.47
C ALA A 42 -1.06 2.06 -6.49
N SER A 43 -1.79 3.14 -6.22
CA SER A 43 -2.84 3.67 -7.08
C SER A 43 -2.33 4.71 -8.07
N GLY A 44 -2.83 4.62 -9.30
CA GLY A 44 -2.61 5.63 -10.32
C GLY A 44 -3.50 6.87 -10.15
N ALA A 45 -4.44 6.91 -9.21
CA ALA A 45 -5.47 7.97 -9.14
C ALA A 45 -4.93 9.40 -9.35
N TRP A 46 -5.69 10.19 -10.11
CA TRP A 46 -5.54 11.62 -10.33
C TRP A 46 -4.33 12.00 -11.19
N ASN A 47 -3.18 12.32 -10.59
CA ASN A 47 -2.08 12.95 -11.31
C ASN A 47 -1.48 12.07 -12.42
N SER A 48 -1.60 10.74 -12.34
CA SER A 48 -1.07 9.89 -13.42
C SER A 48 -1.80 10.07 -14.75
N GLU A 49 -3.06 10.54 -14.76
CA GLU A 49 -3.76 10.88 -16.01
C GLU A 49 -3.08 12.06 -16.72
N VAL A 50 -2.83 13.14 -15.98
CA VAL A 50 -2.17 14.33 -16.53
C VAL A 50 -0.75 13.99 -16.99
N ILE A 51 0.01 13.28 -16.16
CA ILE A 51 1.39 12.89 -16.45
C ILE A 51 1.45 11.97 -17.67
N GLY A 52 0.66 10.90 -17.69
CA GLY A 52 0.70 9.92 -18.76
C GLY A 52 0.28 10.51 -20.12
N LYS A 53 -0.65 11.49 -20.10
CA LYS A 53 -1.20 12.11 -21.30
C LYS A 53 -0.34 13.24 -21.85
N TYR A 54 0.21 14.10 -20.99
CA TYR A 54 0.79 15.37 -21.44
C TYR A 54 2.29 15.52 -21.19
N TRP A 55 2.86 14.85 -20.18
CA TRP A 55 4.27 15.09 -19.83
C TRP A 55 5.24 14.52 -20.88
N PRO A 56 6.47 15.08 -20.98
CA PRO A 56 7.50 14.58 -21.87
C PRO A 56 7.79 13.09 -21.65
N GLU A 57 7.97 12.34 -22.74
CA GLU A 57 8.22 10.89 -22.71
C GLU A 57 9.34 10.51 -21.75
N GLU A 58 10.46 11.24 -21.74
CA GLU A 58 11.58 10.98 -20.83
C GLU A 58 11.14 10.97 -19.36
N LYS A 59 10.40 12.01 -18.93
CA LYS A 59 9.99 12.18 -17.53
C LYS A 59 8.97 11.13 -17.12
N LYS A 60 7.91 10.90 -17.91
CA LYS A 60 6.93 9.88 -17.57
C LYS A 60 7.51 8.45 -17.64
N ASN A 61 8.46 8.16 -18.54
CA ASN A 61 9.17 6.88 -18.55
C ASN A 61 10.05 6.71 -17.31
N ARG A 62 10.71 7.77 -16.82
CA ARG A 62 11.47 7.70 -15.56
C ARG A 62 10.58 7.48 -14.33
N ILE A 63 9.40 8.10 -14.29
CA ILE A 63 8.39 7.84 -13.24
C ILE A 63 7.95 6.37 -13.30
N ALA A 64 7.64 5.85 -14.48
CA ALA A 64 7.28 4.44 -14.66
C ALA A 64 8.43 3.50 -14.26
N GLU A 65 9.68 3.84 -14.56
CA GLU A 65 10.86 3.07 -14.15
C GLU A 65 10.97 3.01 -12.61
N LEU A 66 10.81 4.14 -11.92
CA LEU A 66 10.83 4.20 -10.45
C LEU A 66 9.76 3.31 -9.82
N LEU A 67 8.56 3.23 -10.41
CA LEU A 67 7.45 2.43 -9.89
C LEU A 67 7.60 0.94 -10.22
N PHE A 68 7.95 0.60 -11.46
CA PHE A 68 7.77 -0.76 -11.97
C PHE A 68 9.06 -1.52 -12.28
N SER A 69 10.20 -0.84 -12.45
CA SER A 69 11.42 -1.51 -12.91
C SER A 69 11.96 -2.51 -11.89
N PRO A 70 12.17 -3.78 -12.28
CA PRO A 70 12.91 -4.75 -11.49
C PRO A 70 14.43 -4.65 -11.70
N GLU A 71 14.92 -3.74 -12.54
CA GLU A 71 16.33 -3.66 -12.88
C GLU A 71 17.18 -3.02 -11.77
N THR A 72 18.49 -3.16 -11.90
CA THR A 72 19.49 -2.46 -11.10
C THR A 72 20.39 -1.60 -11.99
N ASP A 73 20.94 -0.53 -11.43
CA ASP A 73 22.02 0.22 -12.05
C ASP A 73 23.36 -0.54 -12.01
N GLN A 74 24.42 0.06 -12.55
CA GLN A 74 25.77 -0.53 -12.58
C GLN A 74 26.39 -0.73 -11.20
N ALA A 75 25.96 0.03 -10.19
CA ALA A 75 26.39 -0.13 -8.80
C ALA A 75 25.54 -1.17 -8.04
N GLY A 76 24.53 -1.74 -8.70
CA GLY A 76 23.61 -2.73 -8.13
C GLY A 76 22.44 -2.14 -7.35
N ASN A 77 22.24 -0.82 -7.36
CA ASN A 77 21.08 -0.19 -6.75
C ASN A 77 19.84 -0.42 -7.61
N PRO A 78 18.67 -0.75 -7.05
CA PRO A 78 17.46 -0.86 -7.85
C PRO A 78 17.07 0.45 -8.53
N LYS A 79 16.71 0.38 -9.81
CA LYS A 79 16.26 1.55 -10.58
C LYS A 79 14.85 2.02 -10.20
N GLY A 80 14.08 1.11 -9.60
CA GLY A 80 12.74 1.32 -9.10
C GLY A 80 12.35 0.27 -8.06
N ILE A 81 11.11 0.35 -7.59
CA ILE A 81 10.60 -0.47 -6.49
C ILE A 81 9.89 -1.74 -6.95
N ALA A 82 9.78 -1.94 -8.26
CA ALA A 82 9.14 -3.10 -8.89
C ALA A 82 7.79 -3.44 -8.24
N LEU A 83 6.83 -2.51 -8.22
CA LEU A 83 5.47 -2.84 -7.75
C LEU A 83 4.97 -4.13 -8.41
N SER A 84 4.27 -4.97 -7.65
CA SER A 84 3.67 -6.19 -8.19
C SER A 84 2.17 -6.05 -8.41
N SER A 85 1.57 -4.94 -7.99
CA SER A 85 0.24 -4.53 -8.42
C SER A 85 0.15 -3.04 -8.75
N TYR A 86 -0.79 -2.67 -9.62
CA TYR A 86 -1.08 -1.28 -9.96
C TYR A 86 -2.59 -1.06 -10.10
N ARG A 87 -3.14 -0.09 -9.37
CA ARG A 87 -4.58 0.19 -9.34
C ARG A 87 -4.94 1.32 -10.30
N PHE A 88 -5.81 1.03 -11.25
CA PHE A 88 -6.38 1.94 -12.23
C PHE A 88 -7.74 2.46 -11.77
N ASN A 89 -7.87 3.79 -11.62
CA ASN A 89 -9.13 4.45 -11.28
C ASN A 89 -10.04 4.56 -12.52
N ILE A 90 -11.08 3.74 -12.59
CA ILE A 90 -12.10 3.77 -13.63
C ILE A 90 -13.05 4.94 -13.33
N GLY A 91 -13.12 5.91 -14.24
CA GLY A 91 -13.73 7.19 -13.93
C GLY A 91 -15.26 7.24 -14.06
N ALA A 92 -15.86 8.14 -13.28
CA ALA A 92 -17.30 8.33 -13.17
C ALA A 92 -17.88 9.38 -14.12
N GLY A 93 -17.03 10.22 -14.73
CA GLY A 93 -17.47 11.22 -15.71
C GLY A 93 -17.67 12.63 -15.15
N THR A 94 -16.98 12.96 -14.07
CA THR A 94 -16.98 14.31 -13.49
C THR A 94 -16.15 15.30 -14.30
N THR A 95 -15.22 14.83 -15.14
CA THR A 95 -14.46 15.69 -16.08
C THR A 95 -15.39 16.29 -17.12
N GLU A 96 -16.30 15.50 -17.68
CA GLU A 96 -17.31 15.92 -18.66
C GLU A 96 -18.30 16.94 -18.10
N GLN A 97 -18.52 16.92 -16.77
CA GLN A 97 -19.34 17.91 -16.08
C GLN A 97 -18.60 19.23 -15.83
N GLY A 98 -17.26 19.23 -15.85
CA GLY A 98 -16.45 20.41 -15.56
C GLY A 98 -16.79 21.01 -14.19
N GLU A 99 -17.02 22.32 -14.14
CA GLU A 99 -17.41 23.02 -12.91
C GLU A 99 -18.76 22.56 -12.33
N ALA A 100 -19.66 22.05 -13.18
CA ALA A 100 -20.96 21.52 -12.74
C ALA A 100 -20.82 20.21 -11.93
N SER A 101 -19.64 19.58 -11.94
CA SER A 101 -19.35 18.44 -11.05
C SER A 101 -19.34 18.81 -9.57
N ASN A 102 -19.17 20.09 -9.23
CA ASN A 102 -18.91 20.58 -7.86
C ASN A 102 -17.64 20.01 -7.19
N ILE A 103 -16.74 19.41 -7.96
CA ILE A 103 -15.37 19.07 -7.53
C ILE A 103 -14.46 20.18 -8.04
N PRO A 104 -13.93 21.08 -7.19
CA PRO A 104 -13.24 22.29 -7.63
C PRO A 104 -11.87 22.01 -8.25
N ASP A 105 -11.21 20.93 -7.85
CA ASP A 105 -9.91 20.54 -8.39
C ASP A 105 -10.09 19.67 -9.65
N PRO A 106 -9.70 20.15 -10.84
CA PRO A 106 -9.81 19.37 -12.07
C PRO A 106 -8.97 18.09 -12.07
N GLN A 107 -7.89 18.00 -11.27
CA GLN A 107 -7.08 16.77 -11.18
C GLN A 107 -7.82 15.63 -10.49
N ARG A 108 -8.82 15.95 -9.67
CA ARG A 108 -9.65 14.98 -8.96
C ARG A 108 -10.95 14.64 -9.68
N ARG A 109 -11.16 15.22 -10.87
CA ARG A 109 -12.22 14.83 -11.80
C ARG A 109 -11.74 13.67 -12.67
N THR A 110 -12.65 12.81 -13.11
CA THR A 110 -12.32 11.69 -13.99
C THR A 110 -13.24 11.63 -15.20
N GLU A 111 -12.71 11.26 -16.36
CA GLU A 111 -13.49 10.96 -17.56
C GLU A 111 -14.26 9.64 -17.38
N CYS A 112 -15.39 9.45 -18.07
CA CYS A 112 -16.08 8.16 -18.13
C CYS A 112 -16.01 7.56 -19.54
N PHE A 113 -15.68 6.27 -19.61
CA PHE A 113 -15.71 5.52 -20.87
C PHE A 113 -17.12 5.41 -21.46
N LEU A 114 -18.18 5.52 -20.66
CA LEU A 114 -19.57 5.40 -21.09
C LEU A 114 -20.27 6.76 -20.96
N ASP A 115 -20.97 7.20 -21.99
CA ASP A 115 -21.82 8.38 -21.92
C ASP A 115 -23.30 8.04 -21.59
N ALA A 116 -24.09 9.07 -21.28
CA ALA A 116 -25.51 8.93 -20.96
C ALA A 116 -26.38 8.45 -22.15
N LYS A 117 -25.84 8.43 -23.37
CA LYS A 117 -26.49 7.90 -24.58
C LYS A 117 -26.13 6.44 -24.84
N GLY A 118 -25.32 5.83 -23.98
CA GLY A 118 -24.90 4.43 -24.10
C GLY A 118 -23.71 4.22 -25.04
N LYS A 119 -23.01 5.28 -25.47
CA LYS A 119 -21.85 5.17 -26.35
C LYS A 119 -20.58 5.04 -25.52
N TYR A 120 -19.76 4.04 -25.87
CA TYR A 120 -18.42 3.88 -25.32
C TYR A 120 -17.37 4.68 -26.10
N ASP A 121 -16.45 5.31 -25.38
CA ASP A 121 -15.25 5.95 -25.90
C ASP A 121 -14.04 5.55 -25.06
N PHE A 122 -13.33 4.50 -25.50
CA PHE A 122 -12.13 3.99 -24.84
C PHE A 122 -10.85 4.78 -25.18
N THR A 123 -10.95 5.88 -25.93
CA THR A 123 -9.82 6.81 -26.13
C THR A 123 -9.60 7.73 -24.94
N LYS A 124 -10.60 7.85 -24.06
CA LYS A 124 -10.53 8.57 -22.78
C LYS A 124 -9.59 7.90 -21.78
N GLN A 125 -9.26 8.60 -20.69
CA GLN A 125 -8.38 8.09 -19.64
C GLN A 125 -7.02 7.64 -20.20
N ALA A 126 -6.51 8.36 -21.21
CA ALA A 126 -5.36 7.94 -22.00
C ALA A 126 -4.06 7.92 -21.17
N GLY A 127 -3.92 8.83 -20.20
CA GLY A 127 -2.76 8.86 -19.32
C GLY A 127 -2.74 7.69 -18.34
N TYR A 128 -3.88 7.38 -17.73
CA TYR A 128 -4.04 6.19 -16.91
C TYR A 128 -3.73 4.92 -17.72
N GLN A 129 -4.30 4.79 -18.93
CA GLN A 129 -4.04 3.65 -19.82
C GLN A 129 -2.56 3.55 -20.19
N TRP A 130 -1.85 4.67 -20.37
CA TRP A 130 -0.40 4.67 -20.59
C TRP A 130 0.35 4.04 -19.42
N PHE A 131 0.02 4.39 -18.17
CA PHE A 131 0.66 3.78 -17.00
C PHE A 131 0.30 2.30 -16.83
N VAL A 132 -0.93 1.88 -17.12
CA VAL A 132 -1.32 0.46 -17.11
C VAL A 132 -0.53 -0.34 -18.15
N ARG A 133 -0.35 0.19 -19.36
CA ARG A 133 0.53 -0.40 -20.38
C ARG A 133 1.97 -0.50 -19.89
N LYS A 134 2.52 0.57 -19.30
CA LYS A 134 3.88 0.53 -18.75
C LYS A 134 4.04 -0.47 -17.61
N ALA A 135 3.07 -0.57 -16.71
CA ALA A 135 3.08 -1.60 -15.67
C ALA A 135 3.15 -3.00 -16.31
N LYS A 136 2.35 -3.26 -17.35
CA LYS A 136 2.40 -4.51 -18.11
C LYS A 136 3.77 -4.75 -18.77
N ASP A 137 4.33 -3.73 -19.43
CA ASP A 137 5.64 -3.80 -20.12
C ASP A 137 6.79 -4.15 -19.15
N TYR A 138 6.75 -3.61 -17.93
CA TYR A 138 7.70 -3.93 -16.86
C TYR A 138 7.41 -5.26 -16.15
N GLY A 139 6.35 -5.98 -16.53
CA GLY A 139 6.01 -7.29 -15.98
C GLY A 139 5.27 -7.25 -14.65
N VAL A 140 4.53 -6.18 -14.35
CA VAL A 140 3.65 -6.13 -13.17
C VAL A 140 2.56 -7.22 -13.32
N PRO A 141 2.48 -8.20 -12.40
CA PRO A 141 1.61 -9.36 -12.57
C PRO A 141 0.12 -9.07 -12.28
N THR A 142 -0.20 -8.12 -11.40
CA THR A 142 -1.58 -7.84 -10.99
C THR A 142 -2.00 -6.43 -11.39
N LEU A 143 -2.90 -6.31 -12.36
CA LEU A 143 -3.54 -5.04 -12.70
C LEU A 143 -4.94 -5.01 -12.08
N ILE A 144 -5.30 -3.90 -11.46
CA ILE A 144 -6.54 -3.78 -10.68
C ILE A 144 -7.36 -2.61 -11.20
N GLY A 145 -8.64 -2.81 -11.47
CA GLY A 145 -9.59 -1.71 -11.66
C GLY A 145 -10.23 -1.32 -10.33
N PHE A 146 -10.48 -0.04 -10.09
CA PHE A 146 -11.35 0.38 -8.99
C PHE A 146 -12.14 1.62 -9.37
N VAL A 147 -13.22 1.90 -8.63
CA VAL A 147 -14.05 3.09 -8.82
C VAL A 147 -14.20 3.83 -7.50
N ASN A 148 -14.18 5.16 -7.54
CA ASN A 148 -14.64 5.98 -6.42
C ASN A 148 -16.15 6.22 -6.47
N SER A 149 -16.72 6.28 -7.67
CA SER A 149 -18.16 6.50 -7.89
C SER A 149 -18.62 5.78 -9.16
N PRO A 150 -19.89 5.33 -9.24
CA PRO A 150 -20.47 4.88 -10.49
C PRO A 150 -20.58 6.04 -11.51
N PRO A 151 -20.76 5.75 -12.81
CA PRO A 151 -20.99 6.78 -13.82
C PRO A 151 -22.08 7.77 -13.40
N VAL A 152 -21.82 9.07 -13.50
CA VAL A 152 -22.65 10.12 -12.87
C VAL A 152 -24.13 10.05 -13.27
N PHE A 153 -24.46 9.64 -14.49
CA PHE A 153 -25.84 9.49 -14.97
C PHE A 153 -26.60 8.28 -14.39
N MET A 154 -25.89 7.35 -13.74
CA MET A 154 -26.48 6.25 -12.97
C MET A 154 -26.79 6.64 -11.51
N ASN A 155 -26.25 7.77 -11.04
CA ASN A 155 -26.39 8.22 -9.66
C ASN A 155 -27.70 8.99 -9.42
N GLN A 156 -28.17 8.99 -8.16
CA GLN A 156 -29.41 9.63 -7.71
C GLN A 156 -29.45 11.12 -8.04
N ASN A 157 -28.36 11.83 -7.76
CA ASN A 157 -28.23 13.28 -7.96
C ASN A 157 -27.55 13.67 -9.28
N GLY A 158 -27.14 12.70 -10.11
CA GLY A 158 -26.41 13.00 -11.33
C GLY A 158 -24.97 13.47 -11.12
N LEU A 159 -24.38 13.34 -9.93
CA LEU A 159 -23.03 13.80 -9.58
C LEU A 159 -22.14 12.62 -9.15
N GLY A 160 -20.82 12.85 -9.11
CA GLY A 160 -19.83 11.86 -8.68
C GLY A 160 -19.73 11.65 -7.16
N PHE A 161 -20.54 12.34 -6.37
CA PHE A 161 -20.57 12.25 -4.90
C PHE A 161 -22.00 12.39 -4.38
N LYS A 162 -22.27 12.06 -3.10
CA LYS A 162 -23.60 12.09 -2.50
C LYS A 162 -23.95 13.47 -1.93
N SER A 163 -25.13 14.00 -2.24
CA SER A 163 -25.56 15.33 -1.73
C SER A 163 -26.11 15.30 -0.29
N ASN A 164 -26.66 14.17 0.14
CA ASN A 164 -27.31 14.02 1.46
C ASN A 164 -26.48 13.12 2.37
N LYS A 165 -26.49 13.40 3.67
CA LYS A 165 -25.80 12.60 4.70
C LYS A 165 -26.73 11.53 5.27
N ASP A 166 -26.98 10.48 4.49
CA ASP A 166 -27.92 9.41 4.82
C ASP A 166 -27.27 8.00 4.80
N GLY A 167 -25.97 7.91 4.52
CA GLY A 167 -25.24 6.63 4.40
C GLY A 167 -25.63 5.75 3.21
N HIS A 168 -26.63 6.13 2.40
CA HIS A 168 -27.11 5.34 1.27
C HIS A 168 -26.32 5.59 0.00
N ALA A 169 -26.06 4.52 -0.75
CA ALA A 169 -25.46 4.55 -2.07
C ALA A 169 -25.99 5.70 -2.94
N ASN A 170 -25.08 6.44 -3.57
CA ASN A 170 -25.45 7.40 -4.60
C ASN A 170 -25.90 6.66 -5.88
N LEU A 171 -25.50 5.40 -6.08
CA LEU A 171 -26.00 4.56 -7.16
C LEU A 171 -27.50 4.27 -6.99
N LYS A 172 -28.28 4.48 -8.04
CA LYS A 172 -29.70 4.08 -8.08
C LYS A 172 -29.83 2.55 -8.04
N PRO A 173 -30.67 1.96 -7.16
CA PRO A 173 -30.87 0.51 -7.11
C PRO A 173 -31.26 -0.12 -8.46
N GLU A 174 -32.09 0.58 -9.24
CA GLU A 174 -32.51 0.16 -10.57
C GLU A 174 -31.37 0.20 -11.62
N LYS A 175 -30.21 0.77 -11.29
CA LYS A 175 -29.02 0.84 -12.15
C LYS A 175 -27.91 -0.15 -11.81
N TYR A 176 -28.11 -1.05 -10.85
CA TYR A 176 -27.07 -2.01 -10.47
C TYR A 176 -26.67 -2.96 -11.61
N THR A 177 -27.62 -3.33 -12.48
CA THR A 177 -27.32 -4.20 -13.63
C THR A 177 -26.52 -3.43 -14.68
N GLU A 178 -26.92 -2.20 -15.01
CA GLU A 178 -26.19 -1.36 -15.97
C GLU A 178 -24.79 -0.98 -15.47
N PHE A 179 -24.62 -0.77 -14.16
CA PHE A 179 -23.31 -0.55 -13.57
C PHE A 179 -22.42 -1.80 -13.66
N ALA A 180 -22.97 -2.98 -13.39
CA ALA A 180 -22.28 -4.25 -13.59
C ALA A 180 -21.90 -4.49 -15.06
N ASP A 181 -22.79 -4.17 -16.00
CA ASP A 181 -22.51 -4.24 -17.44
C ASP A 181 -21.44 -3.23 -17.88
N PHE A 182 -21.41 -2.04 -17.26
CA PHE A 182 -20.37 -1.05 -17.46
C PHE A 182 -19.01 -1.61 -17.08
N LEU A 183 -18.86 -2.11 -15.85
CA LEU A 183 -17.61 -2.71 -15.38
C LEU A 183 -17.18 -3.89 -16.26
N ALA A 184 -18.10 -4.79 -16.62
CA ALA A 184 -17.81 -5.93 -17.48
C ALA A 184 -17.31 -5.51 -18.88
N SER A 185 -17.88 -4.44 -19.45
CA SER A 185 -17.41 -3.89 -20.74
C SER A 185 -16.02 -3.27 -20.65
N VAL A 186 -15.71 -2.59 -19.54
CA VAL A 186 -14.36 -2.08 -19.27
C VAL A 186 -13.38 -3.24 -19.16
N MET A 187 -13.67 -4.28 -18.36
CA MET A 187 -12.79 -5.45 -18.22
C MET A 187 -12.54 -6.12 -19.58
N GLN A 188 -13.58 -6.33 -20.39
CA GLN A 188 -13.43 -6.92 -21.73
C GLN A 188 -12.62 -6.05 -22.69
N TYR A 189 -12.67 -4.72 -22.56
CA TYR A 189 -11.82 -3.85 -23.36
C TYR A 189 -10.34 -4.04 -22.99
N PHE A 190 -10.00 -3.98 -21.70
CA PHE A 190 -8.62 -4.17 -21.25
C PHE A 190 -8.10 -5.59 -21.57
N ASP A 191 -8.93 -6.62 -21.52
CA ASP A 191 -8.57 -7.97 -21.97
C ASP A 191 -8.20 -8.01 -23.46
N ARG A 192 -8.97 -7.34 -24.33
CA ARG A 192 -8.67 -7.27 -25.77
C ARG A 192 -7.37 -6.51 -26.06
N GLU A 193 -7.03 -5.53 -25.22
CA GLU A 193 -5.78 -4.78 -25.30
C GLU A 193 -4.57 -5.54 -24.69
N GLY A 194 -4.77 -6.76 -24.17
CA GLY A 194 -3.71 -7.55 -23.51
C GLY A 194 -3.34 -7.05 -22.11
N LEU A 195 -4.20 -6.21 -21.51
CA LEU A 195 -4.03 -5.55 -20.22
C LEU A 195 -4.99 -6.13 -19.16
N HIS A 196 -5.09 -7.46 -19.09
CA HIS A 196 -6.03 -8.16 -18.20
C HIS A 196 -6.03 -7.59 -16.79
N LEU A 197 -7.18 -7.05 -16.36
CA LEU A 197 -7.39 -6.59 -15.00
C LEU A 197 -7.83 -7.79 -14.16
N SER A 198 -6.92 -8.32 -13.34
CA SER A 198 -7.15 -9.53 -12.55
C SER A 198 -8.25 -9.35 -11.51
N CYS A 199 -8.35 -8.14 -10.96
CA CYS A 199 -9.33 -7.79 -9.93
C CYS A 199 -10.01 -6.45 -10.20
N VAL A 200 -11.25 -6.30 -9.73
CA VAL A 200 -11.98 -5.03 -9.70
C VAL A 200 -12.61 -4.76 -8.34
N SER A 201 -12.49 -3.53 -7.86
CA SER A 201 -13.18 -3.04 -6.66
C SER A 201 -14.28 -2.03 -7.03
N PRO A 202 -15.57 -2.35 -6.81
CA PRO A 202 -16.68 -1.50 -7.23
C PRO A 202 -17.10 -0.44 -6.19
N VAL A 203 -16.49 -0.44 -5.00
CA VAL A 203 -16.87 0.40 -3.85
C VAL A 203 -15.61 0.91 -3.18
N ASN A 204 -15.58 2.19 -2.78
CA ASN A 204 -14.45 2.78 -2.06
C ASN A 204 -14.93 3.53 -0.81
N GLU A 205 -14.37 3.18 0.36
CA GLU A 205 -14.65 3.74 1.68
C GLU A 205 -16.15 4.01 1.94
N PRO A 206 -16.99 2.96 1.95
CA PRO A 206 -18.45 3.08 2.02
C PRO A 206 -18.97 3.69 3.32
N GLN A 207 -18.13 3.76 4.36
CA GLN A 207 -18.45 4.33 5.66
C GLN A 207 -18.41 5.87 5.71
N TRP A 208 -17.90 6.52 4.66
CA TRP A 208 -17.90 7.98 4.59
C TRP A 208 -19.09 8.50 3.80
N GLU A 209 -19.65 9.62 4.25
CA GLU A 209 -20.79 10.27 3.60
C GLU A 209 -20.51 10.75 2.18
N TRP A 210 -19.23 10.96 1.82
CA TRP A 210 -18.80 11.45 0.50
C TRP A 210 -19.65 12.61 -0.02
N THR A 211 -19.66 13.71 0.73
CA THR A 211 -20.58 14.82 0.53
C THR A 211 -19.90 16.18 0.52
N ILE A 212 -20.70 17.24 0.33
CA ILE A 212 -20.24 18.62 0.21
C ILE A 212 -19.78 19.23 1.54
N ASP A 213 -18.80 20.12 1.44
CA ASP A 213 -18.40 21.05 2.47
C ASP A 213 -19.42 22.18 2.67
N SER A 214 -19.13 23.12 3.57
CA SER A 214 -19.97 24.29 3.84
C SER A 214 -20.11 25.25 2.65
N LYS A 215 -19.32 25.09 1.58
CA LYS A 215 -19.36 25.87 0.34
C LYS A 215 -20.09 25.12 -0.78
N GLY A 216 -20.67 23.96 -0.49
CA GLY A 216 -21.37 23.15 -1.47
C GLY A 216 -20.43 22.41 -2.45
N LYS A 217 -19.18 22.18 -2.07
CA LYS A 217 -18.16 21.51 -2.90
C LYS A 217 -17.73 20.19 -2.29
N SER A 218 -17.51 19.19 -3.13
CA SER A 218 -16.86 17.94 -2.71
C SER A 218 -15.38 17.99 -3.08
N SER A 219 -14.52 17.39 -2.25
CA SER A 219 -13.09 17.30 -2.53
C SER A 219 -12.77 16.27 -3.62
N GLN A 220 -13.65 15.30 -3.88
CA GLN A 220 -13.46 14.21 -4.85
C GLN A 220 -14.75 13.43 -5.14
N GLU A 221 -14.67 12.46 -6.06
CA GLU A 221 -15.68 11.42 -6.25
C GLU A 221 -15.76 10.47 -5.05
N GLY A 222 -16.94 9.92 -4.78
CA GLY A 222 -17.17 8.98 -3.68
C GLY A 222 -18.64 8.58 -3.55
N SER A 223 -18.95 7.51 -2.83
CA SER A 223 -20.32 7.17 -2.47
C SER A 223 -20.33 6.36 -1.18
N PRO A 224 -21.16 6.71 -0.17
CA PRO A 224 -21.39 5.79 0.94
C PRO A 224 -22.10 4.53 0.42
N TYR A 225 -22.05 3.42 1.17
CA TYR A 225 -22.89 2.25 0.90
C TYR A 225 -23.20 1.55 2.22
N PHE A 226 -24.46 1.17 2.42
CA PHE A 226 -24.79 0.19 3.46
C PHE A 226 -24.19 -1.17 3.11
N ASN A 227 -23.88 -1.99 4.11
CA ASN A 227 -23.48 -3.39 3.90
C ASN A 227 -24.48 -4.18 3.03
N THR A 228 -25.78 -3.90 3.18
CA THR A 228 -26.84 -4.48 2.33
C THR A 228 -26.72 -4.06 0.87
N GLU A 229 -26.37 -2.80 0.60
CA GLU A 229 -26.17 -2.25 -0.74
C GLU A 229 -24.88 -2.80 -1.38
N ILE A 230 -23.80 -2.92 -0.60
CA ILE A 230 -22.54 -3.58 -1.04
C ILE A 230 -22.83 -5.01 -1.48
N ALA A 231 -23.58 -5.78 -0.67
CA ALA A 231 -23.95 -7.15 -1.02
C ALA A 231 -24.83 -7.20 -2.29
N ALA A 232 -25.81 -6.30 -2.41
CA ALA A 232 -26.72 -6.26 -3.54
C ALA A 232 -26.02 -5.91 -4.87
N VAL A 233 -25.17 -4.88 -4.88
CA VAL A 233 -24.41 -4.51 -6.09
C VAL A 233 -23.39 -5.58 -6.45
N THR A 234 -22.71 -6.17 -5.47
CA THR A 234 -21.75 -7.27 -5.69
C THR A 234 -22.41 -8.49 -6.35
N ARG A 235 -23.61 -8.88 -5.89
CA ARG A 235 -24.38 -9.97 -6.51
C ARG A 235 -24.76 -9.69 -7.95
N LYS A 236 -25.04 -8.42 -8.29
CA LYS A 236 -25.32 -8.03 -9.68
C LYS A 236 -24.08 -8.09 -10.56
N ILE A 237 -22.94 -7.61 -10.05
CA ILE A 237 -21.65 -7.72 -10.75
C ILE A 237 -21.29 -9.20 -10.97
N ASP A 238 -21.37 -10.04 -9.94
CA ASP A 238 -21.12 -11.49 -10.05
C ASP A 238 -22.03 -12.17 -11.09
N SER A 239 -23.32 -11.84 -11.10
CA SER A 239 -24.27 -12.39 -12.06
C SER A 239 -23.91 -12.01 -13.51
N VAL A 240 -23.57 -10.74 -13.75
CA VAL A 240 -23.15 -10.25 -15.07
C VAL A 240 -21.81 -10.85 -15.48
N PHE A 241 -20.83 -10.90 -14.57
CA PHE A 241 -19.49 -11.44 -14.83
C PHE A 241 -19.58 -12.93 -15.17
N THR A 242 -20.39 -13.69 -14.44
CA THR A 242 -20.68 -15.10 -14.76
C THR A 242 -21.32 -15.25 -16.14
N LYS A 243 -22.35 -14.47 -16.45
CA LYS A 243 -23.07 -14.54 -17.73
C LYS A 243 -22.17 -14.17 -18.92
N ARG A 244 -21.33 -13.16 -18.75
CA ARG A 244 -20.43 -12.63 -19.78
C ARG A 244 -19.05 -13.30 -19.79
N LYS A 245 -18.81 -14.27 -18.89
CA LYS A 245 -17.54 -14.99 -18.72
C LYS A 245 -16.35 -14.05 -18.53
N ILE A 246 -16.53 -13.04 -17.68
CA ILE A 246 -15.45 -12.11 -17.31
C ILE A 246 -14.45 -12.85 -16.42
N GLY A 247 -13.16 -12.78 -16.76
CA GLY A 247 -12.09 -13.45 -16.02
C GLY A 247 -11.60 -12.70 -14.78
N THR A 248 -12.12 -11.49 -14.54
CA THR A 248 -11.77 -10.61 -13.42
C THR A 248 -12.50 -11.01 -12.14
N GLN A 249 -11.79 -11.03 -11.01
CA GLN A 249 -12.38 -11.24 -9.69
C GLN A 249 -12.84 -9.92 -9.04
N ILE A 250 -13.82 -10.00 -8.15
CA ILE A 250 -14.37 -8.88 -7.40
C ILE A 250 -13.84 -8.95 -5.97
N PHE A 251 -13.33 -7.84 -5.47
CA PHE A 251 -13.04 -7.71 -4.03
C PHE A 251 -13.72 -6.46 -3.46
N VAL A 252 -14.07 -6.57 -2.20
CA VAL A 252 -14.79 -5.58 -1.39
C VAL A 252 -14.27 -5.71 0.06
N ALA A 253 -14.50 -4.75 0.95
CA ALA A 253 -15.37 -3.58 0.81
C ALA A 253 -14.64 -2.24 0.83
N GLU A 254 -13.30 -2.27 0.83
CA GLU A 254 -12.46 -1.06 0.81
C GLU A 254 -12.84 -0.08 1.93
N ASN A 255 -13.17 -0.58 3.14
CA ASN A 255 -13.45 0.30 4.26
C ASN A 255 -12.24 1.17 4.54
N GLY A 256 -12.42 2.47 4.73
CA GLY A 256 -11.31 3.40 5.01
C GLY A 256 -10.62 3.16 6.36
N SER A 257 -11.17 2.34 7.25
CA SER A 257 -10.58 2.05 8.56
C SER A 257 -10.76 0.58 8.93
N MET A 258 -9.65 -0.14 9.10
CA MET A 258 -9.68 -1.60 9.34
C MET A 258 -10.42 -2.03 10.61
N ASP A 259 -10.56 -1.15 11.61
CA ASP A 259 -11.29 -1.47 12.83
C ASP A 259 -12.79 -1.65 12.56
N ARG A 260 -13.36 -0.87 11.64
CA ARG A 260 -14.76 -1.00 11.18
C ARG A 260 -15.06 -2.33 10.50
N LEU A 261 -14.05 -3.13 10.15
CA LEU A 261 -14.27 -4.49 9.68
C LEU A 261 -14.81 -5.41 10.78
N PHE A 262 -14.44 -5.18 12.05
CA PHE A 262 -14.74 -6.10 13.16
C PHE A 262 -15.49 -5.46 14.33
N GLN A 263 -15.71 -4.14 14.31
CA GLN A 263 -16.47 -3.42 15.34
C GLN A 263 -17.32 -2.30 14.73
N GLY A 264 -18.13 -1.66 15.57
CA GLY A 264 -19.06 -0.58 15.20
C GLY A 264 -20.45 -1.09 14.83
N ASN A 265 -21.38 -0.15 14.68
CA ASN A 265 -22.79 -0.42 14.38
C ASN A 265 -23.40 0.60 13.39
N SER A 266 -22.57 1.40 12.72
CA SER A 266 -23.00 2.26 11.62
C SER A 266 -23.34 1.46 10.35
N TRP A 267 -23.78 2.13 9.29
CA TRP A 267 -24.28 1.52 8.05
C TRP A 267 -23.28 0.61 7.31
N ALA A 268 -21.97 0.88 7.45
CA ALA A 268 -20.87 0.16 6.83
C ALA A 268 -19.85 -0.37 7.86
N ASP A 269 -20.28 -0.59 9.10
CA ASP A 269 -19.44 -1.18 10.16
C ASP A 269 -19.66 -2.69 10.29
N ASN A 270 -18.83 -3.34 11.10
CA ASN A 270 -18.80 -4.78 11.35
C ASN A 270 -18.91 -5.60 10.04
N GLN A 271 -18.12 -5.22 9.04
CA GLN A 271 -18.28 -5.74 7.69
C GLN A 271 -17.98 -7.24 7.60
N ILE A 272 -17.06 -7.78 8.39
CA ILE A 272 -16.74 -9.21 8.40
C ILE A 272 -17.99 -10.05 8.74
N ASP A 273 -18.72 -9.68 9.79
CA ASP A 273 -19.98 -10.38 10.13
C ASP A 273 -21.06 -10.16 9.08
N ASN A 274 -21.09 -8.99 8.44
CA ASN A 274 -22.10 -8.71 7.44
C ASN A 274 -21.86 -9.47 6.13
N LEU A 275 -20.66 -9.42 5.54
CA LEU A 275 -20.45 -9.91 4.16
C LEU A 275 -19.66 -11.22 4.07
N TRP A 276 -18.98 -11.66 5.15
CA TRP A 276 -18.13 -12.86 5.16
C TRP A 276 -18.56 -13.94 6.16
N ASN A 277 -19.57 -13.69 7.00
CA ASN A 277 -20.21 -14.73 7.81
C ASN A 277 -21.28 -15.47 6.97
N PRO A 278 -21.15 -16.79 6.73
CA PRO A 278 -22.15 -17.55 5.98
C PRO A 278 -23.58 -17.53 6.53
N GLN A 279 -23.76 -17.16 7.81
CA GLN A 279 -25.08 -17.02 8.44
C GLN A 279 -25.73 -15.65 8.17
N SER A 280 -25.00 -14.68 7.62
CA SER A 280 -25.54 -13.36 7.29
C SER A 280 -26.34 -13.40 5.99
N SER A 281 -27.48 -12.69 5.95
CA SER A 281 -28.23 -12.47 4.71
C SER A 281 -27.45 -11.65 3.67
N ASN A 282 -26.41 -10.94 4.09
CA ASN A 282 -25.51 -10.17 3.23
C ASN A 282 -24.26 -10.96 2.80
N TYR A 283 -24.16 -12.25 3.13
CA TYR A 283 -23.01 -13.08 2.74
C TYR A 283 -22.79 -13.06 1.22
N ILE A 284 -21.55 -12.80 0.82
CA ILE A 284 -21.09 -12.75 -0.57
C ILE A 284 -19.85 -13.62 -0.82
N GLY A 285 -19.24 -14.20 0.22
CA GLY A 285 -18.02 -15.01 0.08
C GLY A 285 -18.20 -16.29 -0.75
N GLY A 286 -19.44 -16.73 -0.96
CA GLY A 286 -19.77 -17.88 -1.81
C GLY A 286 -20.09 -17.54 -3.28
N LEU A 287 -19.99 -16.27 -3.68
CA LEU A 287 -20.24 -15.85 -5.06
C LEU A 287 -19.07 -16.26 -5.97
N LYS A 288 -19.37 -16.61 -7.22
CA LYS A 288 -18.41 -17.26 -8.14
C LYS A 288 -17.20 -16.39 -8.46
N ASN A 289 -17.42 -15.10 -8.67
CA ASN A 289 -16.39 -14.17 -9.12
C ASN A 289 -15.88 -13.29 -7.97
N VAL A 290 -16.33 -13.49 -6.73
CA VAL A 290 -15.79 -12.77 -5.57
C VAL A 290 -14.55 -13.50 -5.05
N VAL A 291 -13.54 -12.74 -4.59
CA VAL A 291 -12.43 -13.30 -3.81
C VAL A 291 -12.97 -13.70 -2.42
N GLY A 292 -13.58 -14.88 -2.35
CA GLY A 292 -14.40 -15.31 -1.21
C GLY A 292 -13.65 -15.47 0.12
N ASN A 293 -12.32 -15.48 0.07
CA ASN A 293 -11.43 -15.62 1.22
C ASN A 293 -10.60 -14.35 1.51
N ALA A 294 -11.00 -13.18 0.99
CA ALA A 294 -10.34 -11.91 1.29
C ALA A 294 -11.33 -10.83 1.72
N VAL A 295 -10.94 -10.05 2.72
CA VAL A 295 -11.61 -8.82 3.16
C VAL A 295 -10.67 -7.65 2.89
N SER A 296 -11.09 -6.70 2.05
CA SER A 296 -10.27 -5.50 1.81
C SER A 296 -10.65 -4.32 2.70
N SER A 297 -9.64 -3.58 3.15
CA SER A 297 -9.79 -2.32 3.88
C SER A 297 -8.48 -1.52 3.85
N HIS A 298 -8.60 -0.25 4.17
CA HIS A 298 -7.52 0.71 4.27
C HIS A 298 -7.01 0.74 5.72
N SER A 299 -5.74 1.11 5.88
CA SER A 299 -5.09 1.12 7.19
C SER A 299 -5.28 2.43 7.96
N TYR A 300 -6.02 3.42 7.44
CA TYR A 300 -6.09 4.76 8.01
C TYR A 300 -6.67 4.80 9.44
N TRP A 301 -6.21 5.76 10.24
CA TRP A 301 -6.71 6.10 11.58
C TRP A 301 -6.57 5.01 12.66
N THR A 302 -6.12 3.81 12.29
CA THR A 302 -5.92 2.67 13.19
C THR A 302 -4.52 2.62 13.81
N GLU A 303 -3.70 3.61 13.49
CA GLU A 303 -2.28 3.74 13.81
C GLU A 303 -1.95 4.99 14.65
N SER A 304 -2.95 5.57 15.35
CA SER A 304 -2.75 6.82 16.09
C SER A 304 -1.71 6.73 17.23
N THR A 305 -1.47 5.53 17.75
CA THR A 305 -0.37 5.19 18.68
C THR A 305 0.16 3.80 18.34
N THR A 306 1.38 3.48 18.79
CA THR A 306 1.95 2.13 18.60
C THR A 306 1.07 1.04 19.22
N ALA A 307 0.52 1.28 20.42
CA ALA A 307 -0.42 0.36 21.04
C ALA A 307 -1.67 0.11 20.18
N LYS A 308 -2.31 1.16 19.66
CA LYS A 308 -3.50 1.03 18.79
C LYS A 308 -3.19 0.36 17.45
N LEU A 309 -2.03 0.68 16.86
CA LEU A 309 -1.52 0.02 15.65
C LEU A 309 -1.53 -1.50 15.85
N ILE A 310 -0.90 -1.96 16.93
CA ILE A 310 -0.77 -3.39 17.30
C ILE A 310 -2.14 -4.00 17.62
N GLU A 311 -2.91 -3.36 18.51
CA GLU A 311 -4.19 -3.86 19.00
C GLU A 311 -5.20 -4.09 17.87
N ASN A 312 -5.37 -3.11 16.98
CA ASN A 312 -6.33 -3.21 15.87
C ASN A 312 -6.00 -4.38 14.94
N ARG A 313 -4.71 -4.61 14.65
CA ARG A 313 -4.25 -5.68 13.75
C ARG A 313 -4.41 -7.06 14.37
N GLN A 314 -4.14 -7.19 15.67
CA GLN A 314 -4.38 -8.43 16.41
C GLN A 314 -5.88 -8.76 16.49
N LYS A 315 -6.72 -7.77 16.80
CA LYS A 315 -8.18 -7.93 16.82
C LYS A 315 -8.74 -8.31 15.45
N LEU A 316 -8.27 -7.65 14.40
CA LEU A 316 -8.64 -7.97 13.02
C LEU A 316 -8.29 -9.43 12.70
N PHE A 317 -7.04 -9.85 12.94
CA PHE A 317 -6.62 -11.22 12.68
C PHE A 317 -7.47 -12.24 13.45
N GLN A 318 -7.71 -12.01 14.75
CA GLN A 318 -8.58 -12.87 15.56
C GLN A 318 -10.00 -12.94 14.99
N LYS A 319 -10.56 -11.81 14.53
CA LYS A 319 -11.89 -11.79 13.92
C LYS A 319 -11.94 -12.58 12.62
N LEU A 320 -10.94 -12.43 11.75
CA LEU A 320 -10.87 -13.18 10.50
C LEU A 320 -10.84 -14.69 10.78
N GLN A 321 -9.93 -15.12 11.66
CA GLN A 321 -9.74 -16.54 11.98
C GLN A 321 -10.94 -17.17 12.69
N SER A 322 -11.67 -16.41 13.51
CA SER A 322 -12.90 -16.88 14.15
C SER A 322 -14.11 -16.93 13.20
N THR A 323 -14.12 -16.12 12.14
CA THR A 323 -15.17 -16.12 11.12
C THR A 323 -14.97 -17.23 10.10
N ASN A 324 -13.76 -17.33 9.55
CA ASN A 324 -13.34 -18.39 8.63
C ASN A 324 -11.81 -18.47 8.64
N LYS A 325 -11.24 -19.64 8.98
CA LYS A 325 -9.78 -19.84 9.08
C LYS A 325 -9.02 -19.51 7.78
N GLY A 326 -9.67 -19.61 6.63
CA GLY A 326 -9.07 -19.26 5.34
C GLY A 326 -9.14 -17.77 4.98
N LEU A 327 -9.82 -16.94 5.78
CA LEU A 327 -10.08 -15.54 5.47
C LEU A 327 -8.84 -14.67 5.73
N GLN A 328 -8.50 -13.85 4.74
CA GLN A 328 -7.31 -13.00 4.73
C GLN A 328 -7.71 -11.51 4.73
N PHE A 329 -6.83 -10.66 5.27
CA PHE A 329 -6.96 -9.21 5.19
C PHE A 329 -6.13 -8.66 4.03
N TRP A 330 -6.75 -7.95 3.10
CA TRP A 330 -6.04 -7.21 2.06
C TRP A 330 -5.97 -5.74 2.45
N GLN A 331 -4.76 -5.23 2.69
CA GLN A 331 -4.55 -3.80 2.86
C GLN A 331 -4.46 -3.18 1.46
N THR A 332 -5.46 -2.39 1.09
CA THR A 332 -5.64 -1.94 -0.30
C THR A 332 -5.44 -0.44 -0.50
N GLU A 333 -5.35 0.33 0.57
CA GLU A 333 -5.01 1.74 0.51
C GLU A 333 -4.43 2.27 1.82
N TYR A 334 -3.32 2.99 1.72
CA TYR A 334 -2.75 3.72 2.84
C TYR A 334 -1.88 4.88 2.36
N SER A 335 -1.98 5.96 3.10
CA SER A 335 -1.09 7.12 3.11
C SER A 335 -1.24 7.79 4.46
N PHE A 336 -0.48 8.83 4.74
CA PHE A 336 -0.47 9.45 6.07
C PHE A 336 -1.64 10.45 6.22
N LEU A 337 -2.90 10.02 6.03
CA LEU A 337 -4.10 10.86 6.31
C LEU A 337 -4.24 11.11 7.82
N GLY A 338 -4.02 10.04 8.60
CA GLY A 338 -3.90 10.06 10.06
C GLY A 338 -2.78 10.97 10.56
N ASP A 339 -2.88 11.38 11.82
CA ASP A 339 -1.80 12.05 12.54
C ASP A 339 -0.88 11.07 13.28
N GLY A 340 -1.11 9.76 13.17
CA GLY A 340 -0.33 8.72 13.85
C GLY A 340 1.18 8.77 13.53
N TYR A 341 1.53 9.11 12.29
CA TYR A 341 2.92 9.24 11.84
C TYR A 341 3.71 10.35 12.55
N LYS A 342 3.02 11.30 13.18
CA LYS A 342 3.64 12.34 14.00
C LYS A 342 4.18 11.76 15.32
N GLU A 343 3.65 10.61 15.76
CA GLU A 343 4.02 9.94 17.00
C GLU A 343 4.00 10.91 18.22
N GLY A 344 2.98 11.78 18.25
CA GLY A 344 2.81 12.80 19.30
C GLY A 344 3.67 14.06 19.14
N SER A 345 4.51 14.15 18.12
CA SER A 345 5.31 15.34 17.84
C SER A 345 4.48 16.48 17.23
N ALA A 346 4.72 17.71 17.68
CA ALA A 346 4.20 18.92 17.06
C ALA A 346 5.04 19.38 15.84
N GLN A 347 6.25 18.83 15.67
CA GLN A 347 7.14 19.17 14.56
C GLN A 347 6.80 18.36 13.32
N LYS A 348 7.04 18.95 12.15
CA LYS A 348 6.99 18.22 10.88
C LYS A 348 8.01 17.08 10.91
N ARG A 349 7.60 15.93 10.40
CA ARG A 349 8.43 14.73 10.26
C ARG A 349 9.32 14.87 9.02
N SER A 350 10.55 14.41 9.16
CA SER A 350 11.46 14.30 8.02
C SER A 350 10.98 13.21 7.05
N GLN A 351 11.52 13.17 5.82
CA GLN A 351 11.15 12.10 4.89
C GLN A 351 11.52 10.71 5.44
N ILE A 352 12.68 10.57 6.09
CA ILE A 352 13.08 9.29 6.70
C ILE A 352 12.18 8.92 7.88
N ASP A 353 11.67 9.89 8.65
CA ASP A 353 10.71 9.61 9.72
C ASP A 353 9.40 9.05 9.16
N CYS A 354 8.86 9.67 8.10
CA CYS A 354 7.68 9.16 7.42
C CYS A 354 7.94 7.75 6.85
N ALA A 355 9.07 7.54 6.20
CA ALA A 355 9.47 6.25 5.64
C ALA A 355 9.57 5.13 6.68
N LEU A 356 10.15 5.42 7.85
CA LEU A 356 10.22 4.47 8.95
C LEU A 356 8.85 4.18 9.55
N PHE A 357 7.98 5.20 9.67
CA PHE A 357 6.61 4.99 10.11
C PHE A 357 5.81 4.13 9.11
N LEU A 358 5.96 4.38 7.80
CA LEU A 358 5.36 3.54 6.76
C LEU A 358 5.84 2.09 6.87
N ALA A 359 7.15 1.89 7.00
CA ALA A 359 7.71 0.55 7.17
C ALA A 359 7.21 -0.15 8.44
N LYS A 360 6.98 0.61 9.53
CA LYS A 360 6.36 0.13 10.76
C LYS A 360 4.90 -0.28 10.55
N VAL A 361 4.12 0.48 9.78
CA VAL A 361 2.74 0.10 9.40
C VAL A 361 2.75 -1.18 8.58
N ILE A 362 3.55 -1.23 7.50
CA ILE A 362 3.70 -2.43 6.65
C ILE A 362 4.10 -3.64 7.49
N TYR A 363 5.11 -3.51 8.34
CA TYR A 363 5.57 -4.58 9.21
C TYR A 363 4.44 -5.16 10.06
N HIS A 364 3.63 -4.32 10.72
CA HIS A 364 2.54 -4.81 11.57
C HIS A 364 1.35 -5.33 10.76
N ASP A 365 1.05 -4.76 9.59
CA ASP A 365 0.03 -5.31 8.69
C ASP A 365 0.41 -6.74 8.23
N LEU A 366 1.67 -6.95 7.86
CA LEU A 366 2.18 -8.26 7.45
C LEU A 366 2.31 -9.25 8.61
N THR A 367 2.80 -8.82 9.78
CA THR A 367 3.15 -9.74 10.89
C THR A 367 2.02 -9.98 11.88
N LEU A 368 1.12 -9.02 12.08
CA LEU A 368 0.03 -9.13 13.05
C LEU A 368 -1.33 -9.31 12.40
N ALA A 369 -1.63 -8.60 11.31
CA ALA A 369 -2.87 -8.78 10.55
C ALA A 369 -2.77 -9.88 9.48
N ASN A 370 -1.56 -10.42 9.26
CA ASN A 370 -1.27 -11.48 8.32
C ASN A 370 -1.65 -11.12 6.86
N ALA A 371 -1.48 -9.84 6.48
CA ALA A 371 -1.88 -9.35 5.18
C ALA A 371 -1.00 -9.94 4.06
N PRO A 372 -1.57 -10.53 2.99
CA PRO A 372 -0.82 -10.95 1.80
C PRO A 372 -0.76 -9.86 0.72
N VAL A 373 -1.58 -8.81 0.85
CA VAL A 373 -1.68 -7.67 -0.07
C VAL A 373 -1.43 -6.39 0.71
N TRP A 374 -0.57 -5.52 0.18
CA TRP A 374 -0.31 -4.19 0.75
C TRP A 374 -0.17 -3.13 -0.34
N GLN A 375 -1.09 -2.18 -0.41
CA GLN A 375 -1.17 -1.20 -1.49
C GLN A 375 -1.20 0.23 -0.93
N PHE A 376 -0.26 1.05 -1.40
CA PHE A 376 -0.22 2.47 -1.11
C PHE A 376 -1.35 3.20 -1.86
N TRP A 377 -1.70 4.40 -1.40
CA TRP A 377 -2.62 5.28 -2.13
C TRP A 377 -1.97 5.84 -3.40
N THR A 378 -1.82 7.15 -3.57
CA THR A 378 -1.32 7.69 -4.85
C THR A 378 0.16 7.37 -5.04
N ALA A 379 0.47 6.74 -6.18
CA ALA A 379 1.85 6.53 -6.60
C ALA A 379 2.54 7.88 -6.87
N VAL A 380 1.79 8.82 -7.45
CA VAL A 380 2.27 10.15 -7.83
C VAL A 380 1.23 11.20 -7.46
N ASP A 381 1.67 12.30 -6.83
CA ASP A 381 0.80 13.43 -6.46
C ASP A 381 1.62 14.73 -6.39
N GLY A 382 0.95 15.88 -6.40
CA GLY A 382 1.53 17.22 -6.32
C GLY A 382 1.69 17.75 -4.90
N THR A 383 2.74 17.32 -4.20
CA THR A 383 3.16 17.94 -2.93
C THR A 383 4.44 18.75 -3.12
N ARG A 384 4.44 20.02 -2.68
CA ARG A 384 5.62 20.88 -2.76
C ARG A 384 6.77 20.30 -1.90
N PRO A 385 8.05 20.47 -2.27
CA PRO A 385 9.18 19.84 -1.57
C PRO A 385 9.39 20.32 -0.13
N THR A 386 8.85 21.50 0.19
CA THR A 386 8.92 22.09 1.53
C THR A 386 7.75 21.69 2.43
N ALA A 387 6.76 20.99 1.88
CA ALA A 387 5.65 20.42 2.63
C ALA A 387 6.05 19.04 3.18
N GLU A 388 5.38 18.64 4.25
CA GLU A 388 5.49 17.29 4.77
C GLU A 388 4.85 16.33 3.75
N ILE A 389 5.64 15.40 3.24
CA ILE A 389 5.24 14.50 2.15
C ILE A 389 4.44 13.34 2.76
N ARG A 390 3.12 13.39 2.55
CA ARG A 390 2.16 12.53 3.25
C ARG A 390 1.34 11.60 2.35
N TYR A 391 1.24 11.88 1.06
CA TYR A 391 0.18 11.27 0.25
C TYR A 391 0.70 10.43 -0.90
N ASN A 392 1.98 10.56 -1.24
CA ASN A 392 2.55 10.04 -2.48
C ASN A 392 3.91 9.35 -2.30
N LEU A 393 4.22 8.46 -3.24
CA LEU A 393 5.54 7.85 -3.37
C LEU A 393 6.48 8.71 -4.21
N ILE A 394 5.96 9.36 -5.25
CA ILE A 394 6.68 10.30 -6.11
C ILE A 394 5.95 11.65 -6.05
N CYS A 395 6.70 12.72 -5.78
CA CYS A 395 6.18 14.07 -5.88
C CYS A 395 6.32 14.58 -7.31
N ALA A 396 5.24 15.06 -7.90
CA ALA A 396 5.21 15.65 -9.23
C ALA A 396 4.66 17.09 -9.16
N ILE A 397 5.51 18.07 -9.46
CA ILE A 397 5.17 19.50 -9.43
C ILE A 397 4.95 19.94 -10.87
N GLU A 398 3.68 19.98 -11.25
CA GLU A 398 3.25 20.39 -12.58
C GLU A 398 3.57 21.87 -12.85
N ASN A 399 3.96 22.17 -14.09
CA ASN A 399 3.97 23.53 -14.62
C ASN A 399 2.54 24.08 -14.74
N LYS A 400 2.41 25.37 -15.00
CA LYS A 400 1.10 26.05 -15.07
C LYS A 400 0.15 25.41 -16.10
N ASP A 401 0.69 24.95 -17.22
CA ASP A 401 -0.09 24.41 -18.34
C ASP A 401 -0.35 22.90 -18.21
N LYS A 402 0.17 22.26 -17.16
CA LYS A 402 0.07 20.82 -16.88
C LYS A 402 0.62 19.90 -17.98
N THR A 403 1.53 20.43 -18.78
CA THR A 403 2.19 19.73 -19.90
C THR A 403 3.59 19.24 -19.54
N ASP A 404 4.13 19.68 -18.41
CA ASP A 404 5.44 19.28 -17.91
C ASP A 404 5.50 19.53 -16.40
N GLY A 405 6.60 19.15 -15.76
CA GLY A 405 6.86 19.46 -14.35
C GLY A 405 8.20 18.90 -13.86
N ASP A 406 8.51 19.19 -12.61
CA ASP A 406 9.62 18.54 -11.89
C ASP A 406 9.07 17.37 -11.08
N PHE A 407 9.87 16.33 -10.89
CA PHE A 407 9.51 15.23 -9.99
C PHE A 407 10.70 14.72 -9.20
N TYR A 408 10.41 14.13 -8.05
CA TYR A 408 11.40 13.46 -7.22
C TYR A 408 10.76 12.31 -6.44
N ASP A 409 11.57 11.28 -6.23
CA ASP A 409 11.29 10.14 -5.37
C ASP A 409 11.31 10.55 -3.90
N THR A 410 10.44 9.92 -3.11
CA THR A 410 10.34 10.17 -1.66
C THR A 410 11.00 9.02 -0.90
N LYS A 411 11.36 9.23 0.37
CA LYS A 411 11.79 8.09 1.21
C LYS A 411 10.67 7.05 1.41
N SER A 412 9.39 7.42 1.27
CA SER A 412 8.26 6.49 1.31
C SER A 412 8.26 5.53 0.11
N LEU A 413 8.66 5.99 -1.08
CA LEU A 413 8.90 5.12 -2.24
C LEU A 413 9.89 4.01 -1.86
N TRP A 414 11.05 4.39 -1.33
CA TRP A 414 12.10 3.43 -0.99
C TRP A 414 11.79 2.61 0.26
N ALA A 415 10.95 3.08 1.18
CA ALA A 415 10.42 2.26 2.27
C ALA A 415 9.53 1.14 1.74
N LEU A 416 8.57 1.46 0.85
CA LEU A 416 7.78 0.44 0.17
C LEU A 416 8.67 -0.48 -0.67
N GLY A 417 9.68 0.07 -1.34
CA GLY A 417 10.66 -0.68 -2.12
C GLY A 417 11.45 -1.72 -1.34
N ASN A 418 11.69 -1.52 -0.04
CA ASN A 418 12.34 -2.55 0.80
C ASN A 418 11.49 -3.84 0.86
N TYR A 419 10.17 -3.72 0.69
CA TYR A 419 9.27 -4.85 0.56
C TYR A 419 9.05 -5.21 -0.91
N SER A 420 8.42 -4.32 -1.70
CA SER A 420 7.93 -4.64 -3.05
C SER A 420 9.01 -5.15 -4.01
N ARG A 421 10.24 -4.62 -3.93
CA ARG A 421 11.33 -4.98 -4.85
C ARG A 421 11.85 -6.39 -4.62
N PHE A 422 11.76 -6.88 -3.38
CA PHE A 422 12.44 -8.11 -2.95
C PHE A 422 11.48 -9.20 -2.51
N VAL A 423 10.40 -8.85 -1.81
CA VAL A 423 9.33 -9.74 -1.39
C VAL A 423 8.33 -9.89 -2.56
N ARG A 424 8.53 -10.92 -3.38
CA ARG A 424 7.78 -11.12 -4.62
C ARG A 424 6.52 -11.96 -4.41
N PRO A 425 5.52 -11.83 -5.30
CA PRO A 425 4.35 -12.72 -5.31
C PRO A 425 4.76 -14.19 -5.23
N GLY A 426 4.11 -14.95 -4.34
CA GLY A 426 4.43 -16.36 -4.08
C GLY A 426 5.41 -16.60 -2.93
N MET A 427 6.15 -15.58 -2.47
CA MET A 427 6.98 -15.73 -1.27
C MET A 427 6.12 -15.94 -0.03
N ILE A 428 6.59 -16.78 0.88
CA ILE A 428 5.89 -17.12 2.12
C ILE A 428 6.55 -16.37 3.28
N ARG A 429 5.76 -15.67 4.10
CA ARG A 429 6.30 -15.08 5.33
C ARG A 429 6.62 -16.19 6.33
N VAL A 430 7.87 -16.24 6.77
CA VAL A 430 8.35 -17.22 7.75
C VAL A 430 8.44 -16.59 9.15
N ALA A 431 8.28 -17.41 10.18
CA ALA A 431 8.28 -16.91 11.56
C ALA A 431 9.66 -16.36 11.95
N THR A 432 9.63 -15.31 12.78
CA THR A 432 10.80 -14.63 13.30
C THR A 432 10.65 -14.41 14.81
N ASP A 433 11.61 -14.88 15.59
CA ASP A 433 11.66 -14.70 17.04
C ASP A 433 12.87 -13.84 17.44
N ARG A 434 12.78 -13.16 18.58
CA ARG A 434 13.85 -12.33 19.15
C ARG A 434 14.14 -12.74 20.60
N ASN A 435 15.39 -12.63 21.04
CA ASN A 435 15.83 -13.13 22.35
C ASN A 435 15.92 -12.06 23.46
N ASP A 436 15.59 -10.80 23.18
CA ASP A 436 15.79 -9.67 24.08
C ASP A 436 14.59 -9.39 25.03
N GLY A 437 13.51 -10.17 24.92
CA GLY A 437 12.36 -10.12 25.82
C GLY A 437 11.51 -8.85 25.71
N LEU A 438 11.71 -8.02 24.68
CA LEU A 438 10.92 -6.80 24.49
C LEU A 438 9.47 -7.13 24.13
N SER A 439 8.53 -6.33 24.65
CA SER A 439 7.14 -6.37 24.19
C SER A 439 7.03 -5.93 22.72
N LEU A 440 5.92 -6.25 22.06
CA LEU A 440 5.67 -5.80 20.68
C LEU A 440 5.78 -4.28 20.54
N GLU A 441 5.26 -3.52 21.50
CA GLU A 441 5.32 -2.05 21.49
C GLU A 441 6.75 -1.52 21.68
N GLN A 442 7.53 -2.12 22.59
CA GLN A 442 8.94 -1.75 22.78
C GLN A 442 9.77 -2.07 21.53
N ALA A 443 9.55 -3.25 20.93
CA ALA A 443 10.19 -3.65 19.69
C ALA A 443 9.82 -2.70 18.54
N ALA A 444 8.54 -2.34 18.40
CA ALA A 444 8.03 -1.45 17.37
C ALA A 444 8.62 -0.02 17.41
N ASN A 445 9.16 0.39 18.55
CA ASN A 445 9.84 1.67 18.73
C ASN A 445 11.38 1.55 18.73
N LYS A 446 11.93 0.34 18.54
CA LYS A 446 13.37 0.08 18.57
C LYS A 446 13.87 -0.62 17.32
N LEU A 447 13.44 -1.86 17.11
CA LEU A 447 13.95 -2.73 16.07
C LEU A 447 12.89 -3.74 15.68
N MET A 448 12.57 -3.84 14.39
CA MET A 448 11.62 -4.83 13.83
C MET A 448 12.32 -5.64 12.74
N LEU A 449 11.97 -6.92 12.59
CA LEU A 449 12.52 -7.77 11.54
C LEU A 449 11.45 -8.75 11.07
N SER A 450 11.25 -8.84 9.77
CA SER A 450 10.39 -9.83 9.12
C SER A 450 11.17 -10.57 8.04
N ALA A 451 10.79 -11.81 7.75
CA ALA A 451 11.49 -12.65 6.78
C ALA A 451 10.50 -13.39 5.86
N TYR A 452 10.93 -13.58 4.62
CA TYR A 452 10.13 -14.12 3.53
C TYR A 452 10.98 -15.10 2.73
N PHE A 453 10.40 -16.25 2.42
CA PHE A 453 11.08 -17.33 1.74
C PHE A 453 10.38 -17.67 0.43
N ASP A 454 11.16 -17.77 -0.64
CA ASP A 454 10.72 -18.31 -1.92
C ASP A 454 11.13 -19.78 -2.01
N GLU A 455 10.16 -20.67 -1.93
CA GLU A 455 10.40 -22.12 -2.04
C GLU A 455 10.90 -22.52 -3.43
N ALA A 456 10.51 -21.81 -4.50
CA ALA A 456 10.88 -22.16 -5.86
C ALA A 456 12.33 -21.77 -6.18
N THR A 457 12.79 -20.63 -5.66
CA THR A 457 14.15 -20.13 -5.92
C THR A 457 15.11 -20.33 -4.74
N HIS A 458 14.63 -20.87 -3.62
CA HIS A 458 15.34 -20.97 -2.35
C HIS A 458 15.90 -19.63 -1.86
N LYS A 459 15.21 -18.54 -2.16
CA LYS A 459 15.65 -17.19 -1.83
C LYS A 459 15.04 -16.73 -0.51
N LEU A 460 15.90 -16.31 0.41
CA LEU A 460 15.51 -15.68 1.67
C LEU A 460 15.64 -14.16 1.55
N VAL A 461 14.59 -13.45 1.91
CA VAL A 461 14.54 -11.99 2.02
C VAL A 461 14.22 -11.63 3.46
N ILE A 462 15.01 -10.72 4.04
CA ILE A 462 14.83 -10.25 5.41
C ILE A 462 14.72 -8.73 5.38
N VAL A 463 13.66 -8.17 5.95
CA VAL A 463 13.49 -6.71 6.07
C VAL A 463 13.61 -6.34 7.53
N ALA A 464 14.67 -5.58 7.88
CA ALA A 464 14.94 -5.08 9.22
C ALA A 464 14.73 -3.56 9.28
N ILE A 465 14.01 -3.08 10.28
CA ILE A 465 13.74 -1.67 10.51
C ILE A 465 14.40 -1.28 11.83
N ASN A 466 15.51 -0.54 11.77
CA ASN A 466 16.09 0.10 12.93
C ASN A 466 15.38 1.43 13.16
N TYR A 467 14.41 1.42 14.08
CA TYR A 467 13.65 2.60 14.48
C TYR A 467 14.43 3.46 15.48
N ASP A 468 15.43 2.90 16.15
CA ASP A 468 16.26 3.58 17.13
C ASP A 468 17.12 4.67 16.47
N THR A 469 17.45 5.69 17.27
CA THR A 469 18.38 6.77 16.91
C THR A 469 19.84 6.33 16.94
N GLN A 470 20.13 5.15 17.50
CA GLN A 470 21.46 4.56 17.52
C GLN A 470 21.58 3.36 16.56
N PRO A 471 22.77 3.11 15.99
CA PRO A 471 23.04 1.86 15.31
C PRO A 471 22.76 0.65 16.22
N GLN A 472 22.20 -0.42 15.65
CA GLN A 472 21.91 -1.65 16.39
C GLN A 472 22.67 -2.81 15.75
N GLU A 473 23.22 -3.72 16.55
CA GLU A 473 23.86 -4.94 16.07
C GLU A 473 22.87 -6.11 16.21
N ILE A 474 22.67 -6.82 15.10
CA ILE A 474 21.85 -8.02 15.05
C ILE A 474 22.68 -9.26 14.75
N HIS A 475 22.23 -10.39 15.27
CA HIS A 475 22.72 -11.72 14.91
C HIS A 475 21.57 -12.52 14.30
N LEU A 476 21.84 -13.29 13.26
CA LEU A 476 20.83 -14.08 12.56
C LEU A 476 21.05 -15.57 12.81
N LYS A 477 20.04 -16.23 13.37
CA LYS A 477 20.00 -17.68 13.50
C LYS A 477 18.98 -18.24 12.51
N LEU A 478 19.47 -18.90 11.46
CA LEU A 478 18.64 -19.51 10.43
C LEU A 478 18.39 -20.97 10.80
N ASN A 479 17.14 -21.30 11.17
CA ASN A 479 16.74 -22.64 11.56
C ASN A 479 15.92 -23.31 10.46
N ASP A 480 16.10 -24.63 10.33
CA ASP A 480 15.26 -25.52 9.52
C ASP A 480 15.21 -25.18 8.02
N PHE A 481 16.23 -24.47 7.53
CA PHE A 481 16.49 -24.29 6.11
C PHE A 481 17.23 -25.52 5.57
N LYS A 482 16.72 -26.12 4.49
CA LYS A 482 17.34 -27.27 3.81
C LYS A 482 18.59 -26.90 2.99
N PHE A 483 18.98 -25.63 2.99
CA PHE A 483 20.10 -25.09 2.24
C PHE A 483 20.89 -24.11 3.13
N LYS A 484 22.18 -23.96 2.83
CA LYS A 484 23.07 -23.10 3.59
C LYS A 484 23.06 -21.68 3.01
N VAL A 485 22.58 -20.72 3.79
CA VAL A 485 22.75 -19.28 3.49
C VAL A 485 24.02 -18.81 4.20
N SER A 486 25.06 -18.47 3.44
CA SER A 486 26.34 -18.01 4.00
C SER A 486 26.49 -16.49 4.03
N SER A 487 25.93 -15.80 3.03
CA SER A 487 26.02 -14.34 2.92
C SER A 487 24.70 -13.73 2.51
N LEU A 488 24.58 -12.44 2.81
CA LEU A 488 23.42 -11.60 2.55
C LEU A 488 23.87 -10.32 1.86
N LYS A 489 23.17 -9.92 0.79
CA LYS A 489 23.36 -8.63 0.13
C LYS A 489 22.42 -7.59 0.78
N PRO A 490 22.93 -6.54 1.45
CA PRO A 490 22.10 -5.49 2.03
C PRO A 490 21.71 -4.42 1.01
N TYR A 491 20.48 -3.92 1.15
CA TYR A 491 19.94 -2.76 0.47
C TYR A 491 19.35 -1.82 1.52
N ILE A 492 19.83 -0.58 1.59
CA ILE A 492 19.54 0.32 2.72
C ILE A 492 18.74 1.54 2.25
N THR A 493 17.65 1.82 2.96
CA THR A 493 16.98 3.13 2.94
C THR A 493 17.24 3.83 4.27
N SER A 494 17.83 5.01 4.21
CA SER A 494 18.16 5.88 5.35
C SER A 494 17.95 7.33 4.93
N GLU A 495 18.33 8.30 5.76
CA GLU A 495 18.34 9.70 5.32
C GLU A 495 19.24 9.90 4.07
N GLN A 496 20.39 9.22 4.01
CA GLN A 496 21.36 9.35 2.92
C GLN A 496 21.21 8.30 1.81
N ASP A 497 20.49 7.21 2.06
CA ASP A 497 20.39 6.09 1.14
C ASP A 497 18.97 5.90 0.61
N ASN A 498 18.86 5.67 -0.70
CA ASN A 498 17.63 5.31 -1.40
C ASN A 498 17.79 3.87 -1.90
N LEU A 499 17.43 2.90 -1.04
CA LEU A 499 17.54 1.47 -1.31
C LEU A 499 18.92 1.05 -1.87
N LYS A 500 19.97 1.70 -1.38
CA LYS A 500 21.33 1.60 -1.89
C LYS A 500 21.92 0.23 -1.58
N ALA A 501 22.55 -0.40 -2.56
CA ALA A 501 23.21 -1.68 -2.40
C ALA A 501 24.55 -1.53 -1.65
N TYR A 502 24.81 -2.46 -0.72
CA TYR A 502 26.06 -2.52 0.06
C TYR A 502 26.82 -3.83 -0.20
N PRO A 503 28.12 -3.92 0.13
CA PRO A 503 28.86 -5.19 0.10
C PRO A 503 28.16 -6.28 0.91
N GLU A 504 28.38 -7.54 0.53
CA GLU A 504 27.78 -8.67 1.23
C GLU A 504 28.29 -8.77 2.68
N VAL A 505 27.38 -9.19 3.57
CA VAL A 505 27.69 -9.50 4.97
C VAL A 505 27.52 -11.00 5.20
N ARG A 506 28.28 -11.58 6.12
CA ARG A 506 28.16 -12.99 6.48
C ARG A 506 27.05 -13.17 7.51
N VAL A 507 26.27 -14.24 7.37
CA VAL A 507 25.14 -14.55 8.28
C VAL A 507 25.62 -14.82 9.71
N ASN A 508 26.78 -15.45 9.86
CA ASN A 508 27.33 -15.85 11.17
C ASN A 508 28.06 -14.72 11.92
N ASP A 509 28.20 -13.55 11.30
CA ASP A 509 28.86 -12.39 11.90
C ASP A 509 27.78 -11.47 12.52
N GLY A 510 28.17 -10.62 13.46
CA GLY A 510 27.31 -9.52 13.90
C GLY A 510 27.08 -8.52 12.78
N ILE A 511 25.83 -8.20 12.48
CA ILE A 511 25.45 -7.26 11.40
C ILE A 511 25.00 -5.95 12.03
N THR A 512 25.72 -4.87 11.74
CA THR A 512 25.34 -3.52 12.19
C THR A 512 24.32 -2.89 11.25
N LEU A 513 23.14 -2.55 11.79
CA LEU A 513 22.12 -1.75 11.13
C LEU A 513 22.36 -0.26 11.43
N LYS A 514 22.30 0.59 10.41
CA LYS A 514 22.40 2.05 10.60
C LYS A 514 21.25 2.55 11.48
N ALA A 515 21.50 3.59 12.28
CA ALA A 515 20.43 4.31 12.97
C ALA A 515 19.36 4.79 11.98
N ARG A 516 18.09 4.81 12.41
CA ARG A 516 16.97 5.35 11.62
C ARG A 516 17.01 4.85 10.16
N SER A 517 16.98 3.54 9.98
CA SER A 517 17.09 2.93 8.64
C SER A 517 16.23 1.69 8.46
N ILE A 518 15.93 1.40 7.20
CA ILE A 518 15.34 0.14 6.75
C ILE A 518 16.42 -0.57 5.94
N THR A 519 16.71 -1.82 6.27
CA THR A 519 17.67 -2.65 5.55
C THR A 519 17.00 -3.92 5.08
N THR A 520 17.02 -4.16 3.78
CA THR A 520 16.61 -5.43 3.19
C THR A 520 17.84 -6.27 2.86
N PHE A 521 17.88 -7.49 3.39
CA PHE A 521 18.90 -8.48 3.08
C PHE A 521 18.33 -9.52 2.12
N VAL A 522 19.14 -9.87 1.12
CA VAL A 522 18.81 -10.91 0.15
C VAL A 522 19.88 -11.99 0.17
N SER A 523 19.49 -13.26 0.37
CA SER A 523 20.43 -14.39 0.35
C SER A 523 21.13 -14.53 -0.99
N ARG A 524 22.39 -14.94 -0.91
CA ARG A 524 23.26 -15.24 -2.05
C ARG A 524 23.66 -16.70 -2.08
#